data_AF-A0A916R6H5-F1
#
_entry.id   AF-A0A916R6H5-F1
#
_cell.length_a   1.000
_cell.length_b   1.000
_cell.length_c   1.000
_cell.angle_alpha   90.00
_cell.angle_beta   90.00
_cell.angle_gamma   90.00
#
_symmetry.space_group_name_H-M   'P 1'
#
loop_
_entity.id
_entity.type
_entity.pdbx_description
1 polymer ?
#
loop_
_entity_poly.entity_id
_entity_poly.type
_entity_poly.pdbx_seq_one_letter_code
_entity_poly.pdbx_strand_id
1 'polypeptide(L)'
;MKAYNEGKISDRPRIPNYRKKGGMATVSYPKQALKLKDNKIRVPLGNTCKRWFGLDCFLIPMPSNLNFASIKELRILPRNRYFYLEFVYEKEIVVKPLLNQENVLGIDHGVNNWLTCVSNVGTSAGCRW
;
A
#
# COMPACT_ATOMS: atom_id res chain seq x y z
N MET A 1 -27.37 12.64 0.83
CA MET A 1 -28.30 13.72 0.40
C MET A 1 -29.50 13.85 1.35
N LYS A 2 -30.20 12.76 1.69
CA LYS A 2 -31.39 12.80 2.58
C LYS A 2 -31.19 13.62 3.87
N ALA A 3 -30.14 13.36 4.64
CA ALA A 3 -29.87 14.10 5.87
C ALA A 3 -29.60 15.61 5.69
N TYR A 4 -28.99 16.01 4.57
CA TYR A 4 -28.80 17.43 4.23
C TYR A 4 -30.13 18.09 3.86
N ASN A 5 -30.94 17.41 3.05
CA ASN A 5 -32.25 17.90 2.64
C ASN A 5 -33.22 18.00 3.83
N GLU A 6 -33.07 17.14 4.85
CA GLU A 6 -33.83 17.16 6.11
C GLU A 6 -33.26 18.16 7.14
N GLY A 7 -32.22 18.93 6.81
CA GLY A 7 -31.61 19.90 7.72
C GLY A 7 -30.83 19.30 8.90
N LYS A 8 -30.58 17.99 8.91
CA LYS A 8 -29.85 17.29 9.98
C LYS A 8 -28.34 17.53 9.93
N ILE A 9 -27.82 18.01 8.80
CA ILE A 9 -26.41 18.40 8.61
C ILE A 9 -26.34 19.74 7.88
N SER A 10 -25.43 20.61 8.33
CA SER A 10 -25.20 21.93 7.74
C SER A 10 -24.49 21.85 6.39
N ASP A 11 -23.57 20.90 6.25
CA ASP A 11 -22.72 20.78 5.07
C ASP A 11 -23.28 19.77 4.07
N ARG A 12 -23.36 20.20 2.81
CA ARG A 12 -23.80 19.34 1.71
C ARG A 12 -22.69 18.34 1.36
N PRO A 13 -22.93 17.02 1.43
CA PRO A 13 -21.96 16.02 0.99
C PRO A 13 -21.59 16.24 -0.49
N ARG A 14 -20.30 16.33 -0.79
CA ARG A 14 -19.81 16.42 -2.17
C ARG A 14 -19.75 15.04 -2.80
N ILE A 15 -20.14 14.95 -4.07
CA ILE A 15 -19.99 13.73 -4.87
C ILE A 15 -18.49 13.50 -5.12
N PRO A 16 -17.99 12.26 -5.10
CA PRO A 16 -16.61 11.96 -5.47
C PRO A 16 -16.28 12.55 -6.85
N ASN A 17 -15.12 13.21 -6.95
CA ASN A 17 -14.66 13.74 -8.22
C ASN A 17 -14.22 12.59 -9.14
N TYR A 18 -14.65 12.65 -10.40
CA TYR A 18 -14.10 11.77 -11.43
C TYR A 18 -12.66 12.16 -11.77
N ARG A 19 -11.86 11.17 -12.16
CA ARG A 19 -10.48 11.41 -12.58
C ARG A 19 -10.44 12.25 -13.86
N LYS A 20 -9.56 13.25 -13.91
CA LYS A 20 -9.32 14.07 -15.12
C LYS A 20 -8.87 13.16 -16.29
N LYS A 21 -9.39 13.44 -17.49
CA LYS A 21 -9.02 12.73 -18.73
C LYS A 21 -7.55 13.01 -19.07
N GLY A 22 -6.88 12.04 -19.70
CA GLY A 22 -5.49 12.17 -20.19
C GLY A 22 -4.38 11.89 -19.17
N GLY A 23 -4.71 11.54 -17.92
CA GLY A 23 -3.72 11.18 -16.90
C GLY A 23 -3.34 9.69 -16.90
N MET A 24 -2.15 9.37 -16.39
CA MET A 24 -1.73 7.98 -16.14
C MET A 24 -2.54 7.34 -14.99
N ALA A 25 -2.68 6.01 -15.03
CA ALA A 25 -3.40 5.22 -14.04
C ALA A 25 -2.47 4.26 -13.32
N THR A 26 -2.81 3.91 -12.08
CA THR A 26 -2.32 2.67 -11.49
C THR A 26 -2.87 1.49 -12.29
N VAL A 27 -1.99 0.56 -12.64
CA VAL A 27 -2.37 -0.71 -13.27
C VAL A 27 -2.09 -1.83 -12.28
N SER A 28 -3.08 -2.71 -12.11
CA SER A 28 -3.04 -3.81 -11.17
C SER A 28 -3.07 -5.14 -11.90
N TYR A 29 -2.16 -6.04 -11.53
CA TYR A 29 -2.08 -7.41 -12.03
C TYR A 29 -2.32 -8.38 -10.88
N PRO A 30 -3.42 -9.15 -10.88
CA PRO A 30 -3.60 -10.21 -9.90
C PRO A 30 -2.57 -11.32 -10.14
N LYS A 31 -2.18 -12.05 -9.09
CA LYS A 31 -1.19 -13.14 -9.16
C LYS A 31 -1.43 -14.10 -10.32
N GLN A 32 -2.69 -14.45 -10.60
CA GLN A 32 -3.08 -15.36 -11.69
C GLN A 32 -2.62 -14.92 -13.09
N ALA A 33 -2.43 -13.61 -13.31
CA ALA A 33 -1.94 -13.08 -14.57
C ALA A 33 -0.41 -13.11 -14.67
N LEU A 34 0.29 -13.29 -13.55
CA LEU A 34 1.74 -13.26 -13.44
C LEU A 34 2.29 -14.69 -13.54
N LYS A 35 3.48 -14.83 -14.13
CA LYS A 35 4.20 -16.11 -14.18
C LYS A 35 5.65 -15.89 -13.77
N LEU A 36 6.19 -16.78 -12.94
CA LEU A 36 7.61 -16.82 -12.63
C LEU A 36 8.31 -17.74 -13.64
N LYS A 37 9.33 -17.24 -14.33
CA LYS A 37 10.19 -18.02 -15.24
C LYS A 37 11.61 -17.47 -15.17
N ASP A 38 12.60 -18.34 -15.00
CA ASP A 38 14.03 -17.98 -14.99
C ASP A 38 14.34 -16.82 -14.02
N ASN A 39 13.78 -16.90 -12.80
CA ASN A 39 13.86 -15.88 -11.76
C ASN A 39 13.35 -14.48 -12.17
N LYS A 40 12.47 -14.42 -13.16
CA LYS A 40 11.81 -13.20 -13.64
C LYS A 40 10.30 -13.37 -13.65
N ILE A 41 9.59 -12.32 -13.25
CA ILE A 41 8.15 -12.23 -13.30
C ILE A 41 7.75 -11.72 -14.69
N ARG A 42 7.00 -12.54 -15.42
CA ARG A 42 6.36 -12.18 -16.67
C ARG A 42 5.07 -11.41 -16.41
N VAL A 43 5.00 -10.18 -16.91
CA VAL A 43 3.81 -9.33 -16.83
C VAL A 43 3.22 -9.15 -18.24
N PRO A 44 1.99 -9.63 -18.51
CA PRO A 44 1.39 -9.53 -19.84
C PRO A 44 0.90 -8.11 -20.14
N LEU A 45 1.07 -7.65 -21.38
CA LEU A 45 0.63 -6.31 -21.83
C LEU A 45 -0.72 -6.31 -22.55
N GLY A 46 -1.30 -7.49 -22.78
CA GLY A 46 -2.60 -7.67 -23.43
C GLY A 46 -2.53 -7.67 -24.96
N ASN A 47 -3.63 -8.08 -25.59
CA ASN A 47 -3.69 -8.33 -27.03
C ASN A 47 -3.50 -7.06 -27.87
N THR A 48 -3.99 -5.91 -27.42
CA THR A 48 -3.85 -4.64 -28.13
C THR A 48 -2.38 -4.21 -28.20
N CYS A 49 -1.66 -4.28 -27.08
CA CYS A 49 -0.22 -3.96 -27.04
C CYS A 49 0.59 -4.91 -27.93
N LYS A 50 0.27 -6.20 -27.90
CA LYS A 50 0.90 -7.19 -28.78
C LYS A 50 0.67 -6.88 -30.26
N ARG A 51 -0.55 -6.53 -30.66
CA ARG A 51 -0.89 -6.22 -32.05
C ARG A 51 -0.23 -4.93 -32.54
N TRP A 52 -0.22 -3.89 -31.73
CA TRP A 52 0.28 -2.57 -32.15
C TRP A 52 1.78 -2.40 -32.01
N PHE A 53 2.39 -3.03 -30.99
CA PHE A 53 3.80 -2.83 -30.67
C PHE A 53 4.63 -4.12 -30.75
N GLY A 54 4.02 -5.28 -31.04
CA GLY A 54 4.72 -6.57 -31.01
C GLY A 54 5.12 -7.04 -29.60
N LEU A 55 4.71 -6.30 -28.56
CA LEU A 55 5.09 -6.56 -27.18
C LEU A 55 4.00 -7.35 -26.46
N ASP A 56 4.25 -8.64 -26.22
CA ASP A 56 3.34 -9.53 -25.50
C ASP A 56 3.43 -9.34 -23.98
N CYS A 57 4.64 -9.09 -23.47
CA CYS A 57 4.93 -8.96 -22.05
C CYS A 57 6.19 -8.14 -21.80
N PHE A 58 6.44 -7.81 -20.55
CA PHE A 58 7.77 -7.44 -20.06
C PHE A 58 8.15 -8.32 -18.87
N LEU A 59 9.45 -8.32 -18.52
CA LEU A 59 10.02 -9.13 -17.46
C LEU A 59 10.54 -8.24 -16.34
N ILE A 60 10.19 -8.57 -15.11
CA ILE A 60 10.71 -7.92 -13.90
C ILE A 60 11.57 -8.95 -13.16
N PRO A 61 12.80 -8.62 -12.72
CA PRO A 61 13.57 -9.51 -11.85
C PRO A 61 12.80 -9.83 -10.57
N MET A 62 12.77 -11.11 -10.16
CA MET A 62 12.15 -11.48 -8.89
C MET A 62 12.97 -10.88 -7.74
N PRO A 63 12.37 -10.10 -6.84
CA PRO A 63 13.08 -9.56 -5.68
C PRO A 63 13.50 -10.69 -4.73
N SER A 64 14.74 -10.64 -4.24
CA SER A 64 15.35 -11.71 -3.41
C SER A 64 14.72 -11.87 -2.03
N ASN A 65 14.06 -10.82 -1.52
CA ASN A 65 13.43 -10.79 -0.20
C ASN A 65 11.94 -11.20 -0.21
N LEU A 66 11.41 -11.67 -1.34
CA LEU A 66 10.01 -12.08 -1.47
C LEU A 66 9.90 -13.48 -2.08
N ASN A 67 8.89 -14.21 -1.64
CA ASN A 67 8.51 -15.47 -2.26
C ASN A 67 7.38 -15.21 -3.28
N PHE A 68 7.53 -15.70 -4.51
CA PHE A 68 6.49 -15.55 -5.53
C PHE A 68 5.16 -16.19 -5.10
N ALA A 69 5.20 -17.23 -4.27
CA ALA A 69 4.01 -17.89 -3.76
C ALA A 69 3.16 -17.00 -2.84
N SER A 70 3.76 -16.05 -2.11
CA SER A 70 3.02 -15.16 -1.21
C SER A 70 2.44 -13.92 -1.90
N ILE A 71 2.90 -13.58 -3.10
CA ILE A 71 2.39 -12.46 -3.89
C ILE A 71 0.91 -12.68 -4.22
N LYS A 72 0.10 -11.64 -3.99
CA LYS A 72 -1.33 -11.58 -4.34
C LYS A 72 -1.57 -10.67 -5.55
N GLU A 73 -0.81 -9.58 -5.64
CA GLU A 73 -0.97 -8.56 -6.69
C GLU A 73 0.36 -7.85 -6.96
N LEU A 74 0.59 -7.48 -8.22
CA LEU A 74 1.59 -6.51 -8.63
C LEU A 74 0.88 -5.23 -9.09
N ARG A 75 1.28 -4.08 -8.54
CA ARG A 75 0.77 -2.77 -8.94
C ARG A 75 1.86 -1.94 -9.59
N ILE A 76 1.52 -1.26 -10.68
CA ILE A 76 2.38 -0.30 -11.37
C ILE A 76 1.81 1.09 -11.10
N LEU A 77 2.51 1.90 -10.30
CA LEU A 77 2.05 3.22 -9.89
C LEU A 77 2.84 4.33 -10.60
N PRO A 78 2.18 5.21 -11.38
CA PRO A 78 2.82 6.40 -11.90
C PRO A 78 2.91 7.47 -10.79
N ARG A 79 4.11 7.74 -10.28
CA ARG A 79 4.35 8.79 -9.26
C ARG A 79 5.64 9.54 -9.57
N ASN A 80 5.63 10.87 -9.41
CA ASN A 80 6.83 11.71 -9.53
C ASN A 80 7.62 11.53 -10.84
N ARG A 81 6.94 11.25 -11.96
CA ARG A 81 7.53 10.93 -13.28
C ARG A 81 8.29 9.58 -13.35
N TYR A 82 8.06 8.70 -12.37
CA TYR A 82 8.55 7.32 -12.34
C TYR A 82 7.39 6.33 -12.26
N PHE A 83 7.67 5.07 -12.63
CA PHE A 83 6.79 3.94 -12.40
C PHE A 83 7.33 3.10 -11.25
N TYR A 84 6.54 2.99 -10.18
CA TYR A 84 6.86 2.15 -9.04
C TYR A 84 6.21 0.78 -9.22
N LEU A 85 6.97 -0.27 -8.97
CA LEU A 85 6.49 -1.64 -8.91
C LEU A 85 6.24 -1.99 -7.45
N GLU A 86 4.99 -2.25 -7.11
CA GLU A 86 4.58 -2.54 -5.75
C GLU A 86 4.01 -3.96 -5.66
N PHE A 87 4.63 -4.77 -4.83
CA PHE A 87 4.22 -6.16 -4.59
C PHE A 87 3.33 -6.20 -3.35
N VAL A 88 2.07 -6.60 -3.54
CA VAL A 88 1.16 -6.91 -2.45
C VAL A 88 1.28 -8.40 -2.17
N TYR A 89 1.61 -8.76 -0.93
CA TYR A 89 1.83 -10.16 -0.54
C TYR A 89 1.31 -10.40 0.87
N GLU A 90 0.99 -11.66 1.13
CA GLU A 90 0.61 -12.13 2.45
C GLU A 90 1.87 -12.43 3.28
N LYS A 91 1.90 -11.96 4.51
CA LYS A 91 2.98 -12.21 5.45
C LYS A 91 2.37 -12.68 6.76
N GLU A 92 2.83 -13.83 7.25
CA GLU A 92 2.50 -14.26 8.60
C GLU A 92 3.07 -13.24 9.59
N ILE A 93 2.20 -12.67 10.42
CA ILE A 93 2.62 -11.82 11.51
C ILE A 93 3.10 -12.77 12.60
N VAL A 94 4.41 -12.84 12.83
CA VAL A 94 4.98 -13.56 13.96
C VAL A 94 4.69 -12.75 15.22
N VAL A 95 3.51 -12.95 15.80
CA VAL A 95 3.11 -12.37 17.09
C VAL A 95 3.59 -13.29 18.21
N LYS A 96 4.91 -13.47 18.34
CA LYS A 96 5.50 -14.00 19.58
C LYS A 96 6.77 -13.22 19.93
N PRO A 97 6.68 -11.90 20.14
CA PRO A 97 7.77 -11.23 20.83
C PRO A 97 7.85 -11.82 22.24
N LEU A 98 9.05 -12.22 22.66
CA LEU A 98 9.31 -12.64 24.04
C LEU A 98 9.28 -11.39 24.93
N LEU A 99 8.07 -10.91 25.25
CA LEU A 99 7.87 -9.70 26.05
C LEU A 99 7.73 -10.07 27.52
N ASN A 100 8.32 -9.26 28.39
CA ASN A 100 7.95 -9.27 29.80
C ASN A 100 6.58 -8.59 29.94
N GLN A 101 5.56 -9.35 30.35
CA GLN A 101 4.19 -8.86 30.56
C GLN A 101 4.07 -7.88 31.73
N GLU A 102 5.06 -7.84 32.62
CA GLU A 102 5.13 -6.88 33.72
C GLU A 102 5.54 -5.48 33.24
N ASN A 103 6.20 -5.38 32.08
CA ASN A 103 6.64 -4.10 31.53
C ASN A 103 5.56 -3.51 30.63
N VAL A 104 5.14 -2.29 30.94
CA VAL A 104 4.10 -1.55 30.21
C VAL A 104 4.69 -0.28 29.63
N LEU A 105 4.37 0.01 28.37
CA LEU A 105 4.70 1.25 27.67
C LEU A 105 3.41 1.95 27.25
N GLY A 106 3.12 3.10 27.85
CA GLY A 106 2.06 4.00 27.42
C GLY A 106 2.60 4.96 26.36
N ILE A 107 1.87 5.11 25.25
CA ILE A 107 2.20 6.03 24.17
C ILE A 107 1.03 6.99 24.00
N ASP A 108 1.28 8.28 24.15
CA ASP A 108 0.28 9.34 24.01
C ASP A 108 0.76 10.38 22.98
N HIS A 109 -0.06 10.64 21.96
CA HIS A 109 0.18 11.71 21.01
C HIS A 109 -0.49 12.98 21.54
N GLY A 110 0.31 13.92 22.04
CA GLY A 110 -0.21 15.16 22.60
C GLY A 110 -0.44 16.27 21.56
N VAL A 111 -0.98 17.39 22.03
CA VAL A 111 -1.20 18.59 21.19
C VAL A 111 0.11 19.36 20.97
N ASN A 112 0.96 19.42 22.02
CA ASN A 112 2.19 20.23 22.04
C ASN A 112 3.47 19.39 21.90
N ASN A 113 3.35 18.08 21.72
CA ASN A 113 4.44 17.13 21.55
C ASN A 113 4.02 16.11 20.49
N TRP A 114 4.97 15.62 19.70
CA TRP A 114 4.68 14.60 18.71
C TRP A 114 4.33 13.28 19.37
N LEU A 115 5.06 12.93 20.43
CA LEU A 115 4.85 11.69 21.15
C LEU A 115 5.37 11.80 22.59
N THR A 116 4.58 11.36 23.56
CA THR A 116 5.03 11.10 24.94
C THR A 116 4.97 9.60 25.18
N CYS A 117 6.07 9.04 25.65
CA CYS A 117 6.19 7.64 26.01
C CYS A 117 6.53 7.53 27.50
N VAL A 118 5.75 6.74 28.25
CA VAL A 118 5.97 6.49 29.67
C VAL A 118 6.00 4.99 29.90
N SER A 119 7.04 4.50 30.59
CA SER A 119 7.13 3.12 31.03
C SER A 119 7.02 2.99 32.55
N ASN A 120 6.54 1.84 33.01
CA ASN A 120 6.55 1.50 34.44
C ASN A 120 7.92 1.08 34.97
N VAL A 121 8.92 0.92 34.09
CA VAL A 121 10.32 0.61 34.45
C VAL A 121 11.19 1.88 34.59
N GLY A 122 10.56 3.03 34.80
CA GLY A 122 11.25 4.28 35.15
C GLY A 122 11.92 4.99 33.98
N THR A 123 11.63 4.61 32.72
CA THR A 123 12.07 5.36 31.54
C THR A 123 10.90 6.14 30.94
N SER A 124 11.11 7.44 30.72
CA SER A 124 10.19 8.31 29.99
C SER A 124 10.93 9.03 28.88
N ALA A 125 10.28 9.19 27.74
CA ALA A 125 10.84 9.88 26.58
C ALA A 125 9.77 10.76 25.95
N GLY A 126 10.14 12.00 25.61
CA GLY A 126 9.27 12.94 24.92
C GLY A 126 9.89 13.37 23.60
N CYS A 127 9.15 13.22 22.51
CA CYS A 127 9.54 13.74 21.20
C CYS A 127 8.78 15.04 20.95
N ARG A 128 9.53 16.14 20.79
CA ARG A 128 8.99 17.45 20.43
C ARG A 128 9.24 17.70 18.95
N TRP A 129 8.39 18.54 18.35
CA TRP A 129 8.58 19.04 17.00
C TRP A 129 9.79 19.97 16.92
#